data_AF-A0A7Y5C964-F1
#
_entry.id   AF-A0A7Y5C964-F1
#
_cell.length_a   1.000
_cell.length_b   1.000
_cell.length_c   1.000
_cell.angle_alpha   90.00
_cell.angle_beta   90.00
_cell.angle_gamma   90.00
#
_symmetry.space_group_name_H-M   'P 1'
#
loop_
_entity.id
_entity.type
_entity.pdbx_description
1 polymer ?
#
loop_
_entity_poly.entity_id
_entity_poly.type
_entity_poly.pdbx_seq_one_letter_code
_entity_poly.pdbx_strand_id
1 'polypeptide(L)'
;MVRNGFISVLVVVGIVAGCATGPMAALPKHAPVDRAELDRNVDAVLAYVSGSSGAAPDGLLAPAPRDKSDKVDEHDPMTAAECMREHCAEVAALKSQGVLGEDNRGYLELRNTDLFATPADKNAVQKAMAVENDCRKTLYRGIARAGEEKGLTLTRVERAFAARRLAKATSGAVVQAPSNDDEYALFQESALGKQLGAAVKPGEWITLP
;
A
#
# COMPACT_ATOMS: atom_id res chain seq x y z
N MET A 1 16.01 2.31 -100.40
CA MET A 1 17.16 1.66 -99.75
C MET A 1 17.07 1.96 -98.25
N VAL A 2 17.27 0.94 -97.44
CA VAL A 2 16.95 0.80 -96.01
C VAL A 2 17.74 1.76 -95.10
N ARG A 3 17.12 2.33 -94.05
CA ARG A 3 17.62 2.22 -92.67
C ARG A 3 16.69 2.81 -91.61
N ASN A 4 16.13 1.88 -90.83
CA ASN A 4 15.59 2.05 -89.48
C ASN A 4 16.71 2.51 -88.52
N GLY A 5 16.38 3.38 -87.57
CA GLY A 5 17.21 3.71 -86.41
C GLY A 5 16.41 3.55 -85.12
N PHE A 6 16.73 2.50 -84.36
CA PHE A 6 16.11 2.08 -83.11
C PHE A 6 16.76 2.78 -81.89
N ILE A 7 15.90 3.22 -80.95
CA ILE A 7 15.92 3.08 -79.48
C ILE A 7 17.22 3.32 -78.69
N SER A 8 17.13 4.15 -77.63
CA SER A 8 17.48 3.76 -76.25
C SER A 8 17.08 4.85 -75.23
N VAL A 9 15.97 4.63 -74.51
CA VAL A 9 15.64 5.36 -73.29
C VAL A 9 16.09 4.49 -72.12
N LEU A 10 17.13 4.95 -71.42
CA LEU A 10 17.69 4.29 -70.24
C LEU A 10 16.90 4.77 -69.00
N VAL A 11 16.03 3.94 -68.45
CA VAL A 11 15.37 4.21 -67.17
C VAL A 11 16.26 3.66 -66.05
N VAL A 12 16.89 4.56 -65.29
CA VAL A 12 17.65 4.23 -64.09
C VAL A 12 16.67 4.11 -62.92
N VAL A 13 16.38 2.87 -62.50
CA VAL A 13 15.65 2.60 -61.27
C VAL A 13 16.65 2.54 -60.12
N GLY A 14 16.70 3.60 -59.30
CA GLY A 14 17.46 3.63 -58.06
C GLY A 14 16.72 2.86 -56.96
N ILE A 15 17.31 1.77 -56.48
CA ILE A 15 16.84 1.05 -55.28
C ILE A 15 17.42 1.75 -54.06
N VAL A 16 16.58 2.48 -53.33
CA VAL A 16 16.92 3.04 -52.01
C VAL A 16 16.74 1.94 -50.98
N ALA A 17 17.85 1.36 -50.50
CA ALA A 17 17.86 0.46 -49.36
C ALA A 17 17.62 1.27 -48.08
N GLY A 18 16.36 1.43 -47.67
CA GLY A 18 16.00 1.95 -46.37
C GLY A 18 16.26 0.91 -45.28
N CYS A 19 17.21 1.19 -44.38
CA CYS A 19 17.29 0.48 -43.11
C CYS A 19 15.99 0.73 -42.33
N ALA A 20 15.09 -0.24 -42.35
CA ALA A 20 13.87 -0.22 -41.55
C ALA A 20 14.27 -0.33 -40.07
N THR A 21 14.42 0.80 -39.39
CA THR A 21 14.29 0.88 -37.94
C THR A 21 12.82 0.59 -37.62
N GLY A 22 12.49 -0.70 -37.50
CA GLY A 22 11.16 -1.11 -37.05
C GLY A 22 10.86 -0.49 -35.69
N PRO A 23 9.60 -0.11 -35.41
CA PRO A 23 9.24 0.36 -34.08
C PRO A 23 9.60 -0.74 -33.08
N MET A 24 10.48 -0.44 -32.13
CA MET A 24 10.65 -1.30 -30.96
C MET A 24 9.27 -1.40 -30.30
N ALA A 25 8.65 -2.57 -30.40
CA ALA A 25 7.45 -2.88 -29.65
C ALA A 25 7.79 -2.68 -28.17
N ALA A 26 7.20 -1.65 -27.56
CA ALA A 26 7.36 -1.42 -26.14
C ALA A 26 6.97 -2.71 -25.42
N LEU A 27 7.88 -3.25 -24.60
CA LEU A 27 7.59 -4.38 -23.73
C LEU A 27 6.28 -4.07 -22.97
N PRO A 28 5.39 -5.06 -22.82
CA PRO A 28 4.12 -4.84 -22.14
C PRO A 28 4.41 -4.31 -20.74
N LYS A 29 3.99 -3.07 -20.46
CA LYS A 29 3.96 -2.50 -19.11
C LYS A 29 3.23 -3.52 -18.23
N HIS A 30 3.81 -3.88 -17.09
CA HIS A 30 3.23 -4.85 -16.17
C HIS A 30 1.75 -4.54 -15.91
N ALA A 31 0.90 -5.56 -15.84
CA ALA A 31 -0.51 -5.38 -15.50
C ALA A 31 -0.62 -4.69 -14.13
N PRO A 32 -1.54 -3.73 -13.96
CA PRO A 32 -1.70 -3.03 -12.69
C PRO A 32 -2.09 -4.00 -11.57
N VAL A 33 -1.64 -3.75 -10.34
CA VAL A 33 -2.05 -4.56 -9.19
C VAL A 33 -3.57 -4.43 -9.02
N ASP A 34 -4.28 -5.56 -9.08
CA ASP A 34 -5.72 -5.59 -8.82
C ASP A 34 -6.01 -5.39 -7.32
N ARG A 35 -7.14 -4.77 -6.99
CA ARG A 35 -7.53 -4.50 -5.60
C ARG A 35 -7.63 -5.79 -4.78
N ALA A 36 -8.19 -6.86 -5.34
CA ALA A 36 -8.33 -8.13 -4.62
C ALA A 36 -6.97 -8.78 -4.33
N GLU A 37 -5.99 -8.62 -5.22
CA GLU A 37 -4.61 -9.07 -4.98
C GLU A 37 -3.95 -8.27 -3.87
N LEU A 38 -4.03 -6.93 -3.93
CA LEU A 38 -3.49 -6.05 -2.89
C LEU A 38 -4.08 -6.40 -1.51
N ASP A 39 -5.39 -6.59 -1.46
CA ASP A 39 -6.10 -6.93 -0.23
C ASP A 39 -5.66 -8.28 0.37
N ARG A 40 -5.52 -9.33 -0.46
CA ARG A 40 -4.99 -10.63 0.00
C ARG A 40 -3.57 -10.50 0.56
N ASN A 41 -2.72 -9.74 -0.12
CA ASN A 41 -1.35 -9.54 0.33
C ASN A 41 -1.30 -8.75 1.65
N VAL A 42 -2.13 -7.71 1.80
CA VAL A 42 -2.26 -6.95 3.05
C VAL A 42 -2.75 -7.86 4.18
N ASP A 43 -3.74 -8.71 3.94
CA ASP A 43 -4.23 -9.68 4.94
C ASP A 43 -3.11 -10.64 5.40
N ALA A 44 -2.26 -11.10 4.47
CA ALA A 44 -1.13 -11.96 4.80
C ALA A 44 -0.05 -11.24 5.63
N VAL A 45 0.25 -9.97 5.31
CA VAL A 45 1.16 -9.13 6.11
C VAL A 45 0.59 -8.90 7.51
N LEU A 46 -0.70 -8.55 7.63
CA LEU A 46 -1.33 -8.33 8.92
C LEU A 46 -1.36 -9.61 9.77
N ALA A 47 -1.60 -10.78 9.17
CA ALA A 47 -1.54 -12.06 9.87
C ALA A 47 -0.12 -12.38 10.38
N TYR A 48 0.91 -12.04 9.60
CA TYR A 48 2.29 -12.17 10.04
C TYR A 48 2.62 -11.20 11.19
N VAL A 49 2.28 -9.92 11.07
CA VAL A 49 2.51 -8.90 12.11
C VAL A 49 1.79 -9.25 13.41
N SER A 50 0.55 -9.76 13.34
CA SER A 50 -0.21 -10.15 14.53
C SER A 50 0.28 -11.45 15.18
N GLY A 51 1.25 -12.14 14.58
CA GLY A 51 1.70 -13.47 15.01
C GLY A 51 0.70 -14.60 14.70
N SER A 52 -0.42 -14.32 14.03
CA SER A 52 -1.37 -15.34 13.59
C SER A 52 -0.82 -16.24 12.48
N SER A 53 0.21 -15.77 11.77
CA SER A 53 1.07 -16.56 10.89
C SER A 53 2.53 -16.49 11.35
N GLY A 54 3.21 -17.64 11.37
CA GLY A 54 4.67 -17.69 11.53
C GLY A 54 5.43 -17.50 10.21
N ALA A 55 4.76 -17.70 9.09
CA ALA A 55 5.35 -17.56 7.76
C ALA A 55 5.27 -16.10 7.30
N ALA A 56 6.40 -15.55 6.89
CA ALA A 56 6.45 -14.28 6.19
C ALA A 56 5.68 -14.40 4.87
N PRO A 57 4.83 -13.42 4.50
CA PRO A 57 4.06 -13.49 3.27
C PRO A 57 4.96 -13.39 2.04
N ASP A 58 4.77 -14.32 1.12
CA ASP A 58 5.30 -14.20 -0.24
C ASP A 58 4.65 -13.00 -0.94
N GLY A 59 5.43 -12.16 -1.63
CA GLY A 59 4.89 -11.04 -2.40
C GLY A 59 5.30 -9.65 -1.89
N LEU A 60 4.39 -8.89 -1.27
CA LEU A 60 4.61 -7.46 -0.96
C LEU A 60 5.80 -7.16 -0.04
N LEU A 61 6.25 -8.15 0.73
CA LEU A 61 7.46 -8.02 1.56
C LEU A 61 8.72 -8.55 0.87
N ALA A 62 8.62 -9.03 -0.37
CA ALA A 62 9.80 -9.42 -1.13
C ALA A 62 10.67 -8.17 -1.31
N PRO A 63 11.98 -8.25 -1.02
CA PRO A 63 12.87 -7.13 -1.22
C PRO A 63 12.81 -6.71 -2.69
N ALA A 64 12.65 -5.42 -2.94
CA ALA A 64 12.79 -4.89 -4.29
C ALA A 64 14.16 -5.34 -4.84
N PRO A 65 14.28 -5.62 -6.16
CA PRO A 65 15.55 -5.93 -6.78
C PRO A 65 16.57 -4.86 -6.40
N ARG A 66 17.58 -5.24 -5.60
CA ARG A 66 18.60 -4.31 -5.13
C ARG A 66 19.43 -3.90 -6.34
N ASP A 67 19.54 -2.59 -6.60
CA ASP A 67 20.69 -2.09 -7.34
C ASP A 67 21.94 -2.43 -6.53
N LYS A 68 23.05 -2.75 -7.18
CA LYS A 68 24.29 -3.27 -6.57
C LYS A 68 25.01 -2.27 -5.66
N SER A 69 24.39 -1.15 -5.30
CA SER A 69 24.91 -0.27 -4.26
C SER A 69 24.64 -0.89 -2.89
N ASP A 70 25.70 -1.27 -2.18
CA ASP A 70 25.73 -1.94 -0.87
C ASP A 70 25.07 -1.17 0.31
N LYS A 71 24.15 -0.23 0.05
CA LYS A 71 23.38 0.43 1.11
C LYS A 71 22.18 -0.45 1.44
N VAL A 72 22.14 -0.93 2.67
CA VAL A 72 20.91 -1.49 3.25
C VAL A 72 19.84 -0.41 3.12
N ASP A 73 18.81 -0.69 2.34
CA ASP A 73 17.73 0.25 2.11
C ASP A 73 16.99 0.43 3.43
N GLU A 74 16.95 1.67 3.94
CA GLU A 74 16.22 2.07 5.15
C GLU A 74 14.70 1.81 5.01
N HIS A 75 14.27 1.34 3.84
CA HIS A 75 12.89 1.05 3.47
C HIS A 75 12.61 -0.44 3.22
N ASP A 76 13.37 -1.35 3.82
CA ASP A 76 13.08 -2.78 3.73
C ASP A 76 11.72 -3.13 4.40
N PRO A 77 10.71 -3.56 3.62
CA PRO A 77 9.37 -3.82 4.16
C PRO A 77 9.36 -5.01 5.13
N MET A 78 10.28 -5.97 5.01
CA MET A 78 10.36 -7.10 5.93
C MET A 78 10.83 -6.65 7.32
N THR A 79 11.94 -5.92 7.40
CA THR A 79 12.44 -5.34 8.67
C THR A 79 11.36 -4.48 9.35
N ALA A 80 10.58 -3.72 8.58
CA ALA A 80 9.47 -2.93 9.11
C ALA A 80 8.32 -3.81 9.65
N ALA A 81 7.99 -4.90 8.96
CA ALA A 81 6.98 -5.86 9.43
C ALA A 81 7.43 -6.60 10.70
N GLU A 82 8.71 -6.93 10.83
CA GLU A 82 9.31 -7.50 12.04
C GLU A 82 9.22 -6.52 13.22
N CYS A 83 9.58 -5.25 13.02
CA CYS A 83 9.38 -4.20 14.02
C CYS A 83 7.90 -4.13 14.49
N MET A 84 6.95 -4.10 13.56
CA MET A 84 5.53 -4.05 13.92
C MET A 84 5.10 -5.30 14.70
N ARG A 85 5.67 -6.46 14.37
CA ARG A 85 5.41 -7.72 15.08
C ARG A 85 5.92 -7.68 16.52
N GLU A 86 7.11 -7.14 16.74
CA GLU A 86 7.70 -6.98 18.08
C GLU A 86 6.84 -6.08 18.98
N HIS A 87 6.27 -5.00 18.42
CA HIS A 87 5.44 -4.04 19.16
C HIS A 87 3.94 -4.37 19.16
N CYS A 88 3.50 -5.42 18.46
CA CYS A 88 2.08 -5.70 18.24
C CYS A 88 1.30 -5.88 19.56
N ALA A 89 1.87 -6.59 20.54
CA ALA A 89 1.21 -6.84 21.82
C ALA A 89 1.04 -5.56 22.66
N GLU A 90 2.08 -4.71 22.70
CA GLU A 90 2.06 -3.43 23.39
C GLU A 90 1.01 -2.49 22.76
N VAL A 91 1.03 -2.36 21.43
CA VAL A 91 0.06 -1.54 20.69
C VAL A 91 -1.37 -2.04 20.89
N ALA A 92 -1.60 -3.36 20.87
CA ALA A 92 -2.92 -3.92 21.11
C ALA A 92 -3.45 -3.60 22.52
N ALA A 93 -2.59 -3.65 23.54
CA ALA A 93 -2.95 -3.28 24.90
C ALA A 93 -3.28 -1.79 25.03
N LEU A 94 -2.53 -0.91 24.36
CA LEU A 94 -2.81 0.53 24.36
C LEU A 94 -4.11 0.87 23.62
N LYS A 95 -4.42 0.16 22.53
CA LYS A 95 -5.71 0.30 21.82
C LYS A 95 -6.88 -0.18 22.67
N SER A 96 -6.74 -1.29 23.41
CA SER A 96 -7.83 -1.81 24.26
C SER A 96 -8.13 -0.92 25.46
N GLN A 97 -7.14 -0.15 25.93
CA GLN A 97 -7.33 0.91 26.92
C GLN A 97 -8.04 2.15 26.36
N GLY A 98 -8.19 2.26 25.04
CA GLY A 98 -8.78 3.42 24.37
C GLY A 98 -7.87 4.66 24.34
N VAL A 99 -6.59 4.55 24.71
CA VAL A 99 -5.63 5.67 24.66
C VAL A 99 -5.01 5.85 23.28
N LEU A 100 -5.20 4.87 22.39
CA LEU A 100 -4.83 4.94 20.98
C LEU A 100 -6.03 4.61 20.09
N GLY A 101 -6.13 5.29 18.96
CA GLY A 101 -7.05 4.98 17.88
C GLY A 101 -6.32 4.91 16.54
N GLU A 102 -6.96 4.33 15.52
CA GLU A 102 -6.41 4.25 14.17
C GLU A 102 -7.12 5.20 13.20
N ASP A 103 -6.37 6.05 12.51
CA ASP A 103 -6.87 6.97 11.50
C ASP A 103 -7.29 6.23 10.21
N ASN A 104 -7.87 6.97 9.26
CA ASN A 104 -8.32 6.40 7.98
C ASN A 104 -7.19 6.09 6.98
N ARG A 105 -5.93 6.22 7.39
CA ARG A 105 -4.71 5.80 6.66
C ARG A 105 -3.98 4.67 7.39
N GLY A 106 -4.52 4.21 8.51
CA GLY A 106 -3.98 3.12 9.30
C GLY A 106 -2.80 3.55 10.17
N TYR A 107 -2.67 4.82 10.55
CA TYR A 107 -1.74 5.29 11.58
C TYR A 107 -2.41 5.40 12.94
N LEU A 108 -1.62 5.27 13.99
CA LEU A 108 -2.08 5.45 15.35
C LEU A 108 -2.10 6.93 15.73
N GLU A 109 -3.16 7.34 16.42
CA GLU A 109 -3.28 8.65 17.06
C GLU A 109 -3.59 8.49 18.54
N LEU A 110 -3.09 9.42 19.36
CA LEU A 110 -3.48 9.52 20.76
C LEU A 110 -4.95 9.85 20.88
N ARG A 111 -5.65 9.08 21.71
CA ARG A 111 -7.06 9.27 22.07
C ARG A 111 -7.18 9.34 23.58
N ASN A 112 -8.29 9.90 24.06
CA ASN A 112 -8.68 9.90 25.48
C ASN A 112 -7.54 10.24 26.44
N THR A 113 -6.92 11.41 26.25
CA THR A 113 -5.74 11.83 27.02
C THR A 113 -6.01 12.00 28.52
N ASP A 114 -7.28 12.07 28.91
CA ASP A 114 -7.69 12.18 30.31
C ASP A 114 -7.48 10.87 31.09
N LEU A 115 -7.17 9.76 30.40
CA LEU A 115 -6.83 8.48 31.03
C LEU A 115 -5.40 8.44 31.58
N PHE A 116 -4.56 9.43 31.26
CA PHE A 116 -3.18 9.47 31.76
C PHE A 116 -3.13 10.08 33.16
N ALA A 117 -2.70 9.28 34.14
CA ALA A 117 -2.49 9.74 35.51
C ALA A 117 -1.32 10.73 35.62
N THR A 118 -0.28 10.53 34.80
CA THR A 118 0.92 11.37 34.80
C THR A 118 1.39 11.74 33.39
N PRO A 119 2.16 12.84 33.24
CA PRO A 119 2.83 13.16 31.97
C PRO A 119 3.79 12.06 31.50
N ALA A 120 4.38 11.30 32.42
CA ALA A 120 5.28 10.19 32.08
C ALA A 120 4.54 9.07 31.34
N ASP A 121 3.31 8.75 31.77
CA ASP A 121 2.46 7.74 31.12
C ASP A 121 2.12 8.15 29.69
N LYS A 122 1.71 9.41 29.50
CA LYS A 122 1.43 9.97 28.18
C LYS A 122 2.65 9.89 27.25
N ASN A 123 3.83 10.26 27.76
CA ASN A 123 5.07 10.22 26.99
C ASN A 123 5.45 8.79 26.58
N ALA A 124 5.23 7.80 27.45
CA ALA A 124 5.47 6.39 27.14
C ALA A 124 4.56 5.94 25.98
N VAL A 125 3.26 6.26 26.04
CA VAL A 125 2.31 5.93 24.96
C VAL A 125 2.66 6.65 23.65
N GLN A 126 3.07 7.93 23.72
CA GLN A 126 3.53 8.66 22.53
C GLN A 126 4.75 8.02 21.89
N LYS A 127 5.69 7.52 22.69
CA LYS A 127 6.87 6.83 22.20
C LYS A 127 6.51 5.52 21.50
N ALA A 128 5.68 4.69 22.11
CA ALA A 128 5.21 3.43 21.50
C ALA A 128 4.43 3.70 20.19
N MET A 129 3.54 4.69 20.20
CA MET A 129 2.80 5.14 19.02
C MET A 129 3.73 5.62 17.90
N ALA A 130 4.76 6.41 18.23
CA ALA A 130 5.71 6.93 17.24
C ALA A 130 6.51 5.80 16.58
N VAL A 131 7.02 4.85 17.37
CA VAL A 131 7.77 3.69 16.87
C VAL A 131 6.91 2.87 15.91
N GLU A 132 5.70 2.48 16.33
CA GLU A 132 4.79 1.71 15.48
C GLU A 132 4.42 2.48 14.19
N ASN A 133 4.16 3.79 14.29
CA ASN A 133 3.86 4.61 13.11
C ASN A 133 5.04 4.73 12.15
N ASP A 134 6.26 4.81 12.65
CA ASP A 134 7.45 4.83 11.80
C ASP A 134 7.64 3.48 11.10
N CYS A 135 7.42 2.36 11.79
CA CYS A 135 7.44 1.05 11.16
C CYS A 135 6.32 0.88 10.11
N ARG A 136 5.10 1.38 10.36
CA ARG A 136 4.03 1.44 9.35
C ARG A 136 4.41 2.28 8.13
N LYS A 137 5.00 3.47 8.33
CA LYS A 137 5.46 4.33 7.21
C LYS A 137 6.51 3.62 6.36
N THR A 138 7.50 3.00 7.00
CA THR A 138 8.57 2.26 6.31
C THR A 138 8.00 1.10 5.51
N LEU A 139 7.11 0.31 6.12
CA LEU A 139 6.40 -0.79 5.46
C LEU A 139 5.62 -0.29 4.23
N TYR A 140 4.78 0.73 4.39
CA TYR A 140 3.90 1.20 3.31
C TYR A 140 4.69 1.81 2.15
N ARG A 141 5.78 2.53 2.44
CA ARG A 141 6.67 3.07 1.41
C ARG A 141 7.42 1.96 0.67
N GLY A 142 7.94 0.96 1.40
CA GLY A 142 8.61 -0.19 0.81
C GLY A 142 7.70 -0.95 -0.16
N ILE A 143 6.46 -1.23 0.28
CA ILE A 143 5.44 -1.89 -0.53
C ILE A 143 5.07 -1.05 -1.77
N ALA A 144 4.82 0.25 -1.60
CA ALA A 144 4.47 1.13 -2.70
C ALA A 144 5.58 1.21 -3.75
N ARG A 145 6.84 1.33 -3.31
CA ARG A 145 8.02 1.35 -4.19
C ARG A 145 8.18 0.05 -4.96
N ALA A 146 8.02 -1.10 -4.30
CA ALA A 146 8.10 -2.41 -4.94
C ALA A 146 6.99 -2.63 -6.00
N GLY A 147 5.86 -1.95 -5.86
CA GLY A 147 4.72 -2.03 -6.78
C GLY A 147 4.55 -0.86 -7.75
N GLU A 148 5.50 0.08 -7.80
CA GLU A 148 5.35 1.35 -8.53
C GLU A 148 5.11 1.11 -10.04
N GLU A 149 5.86 0.19 -10.66
CA GLU A 149 5.72 -0.18 -12.07
C GLU A 149 4.34 -0.79 -12.39
N LYS A 150 3.64 -1.28 -11.37
CA LYS A 150 2.27 -1.82 -11.45
C LYS A 150 1.21 -0.80 -10.99
N GLY A 151 1.57 0.48 -10.90
CA GLY A 151 0.67 1.56 -10.52
C GLY A 151 0.23 1.54 -9.04
N LEU A 152 1.02 0.92 -8.16
CA LEU A 152 0.77 0.97 -6.73
C LEU A 152 1.30 2.29 -6.16
N THR A 153 0.46 3.03 -5.45
CA THR A 153 0.83 4.31 -4.81
C THR A 153 0.81 4.17 -3.29
N LEU A 154 1.56 5.01 -2.58
CA LEU A 154 1.59 5.02 -1.11
C LEU A 154 0.18 5.15 -0.51
N THR A 155 -0.62 6.09 -1.01
CA THR A 155 -2.01 6.29 -0.55
C THR A 155 -2.88 5.04 -0.75
N ARG A 156 -2.69 4.31 -1.85
CA ARG A 156 -3.45 3.09 -2.14
C ARG A 156 -3.06 1.96 -1.19
N VAL A 157 -1.79 1.87 -0.79
CA VAL A 157 -1.29 0.92 0.21
C VAL A 157 -1.84 1.26 1.59
N GLU A 158 -1.68 2.50 2.05
CA GLU A 158 -2.16 2.97 3.35
C GLU A 158 -3.66 2.69 3.54
N ARG A 159 -4.48 3.05 2.55
CA ARG A 159 -5.93 2.82 2.62
C ARG A 159 -6.30 1.34 2.58
N ALA A 160 -5.55 0.51 1.85
CA ALA A 160 -5.75 -0.94 1.90
C ALA A 160 -5.48 -1.49 3.31
N PHE A 161 -4.38 -1.07 3.95
CA PHE A 161 -4.09 -1.43 5.33
C PHE A 161 -5.14 -0.89 6.31
N ALA A 162 -5.55 0.38 6.19
CA ALA A 162 -6.58 1.00 7.02
C ALA A 162 -7.89 0.22 6.97
N ALA A 163 -8.39 -0.07 5.76
CA ALA A 163 -9.63 -0.82 5.56
C ALA A 163 -9.55 -2.24 6.17
N ARG A 164 -8.41 -2.93 5.99
CA ARG A 164 -8.21 -4.29 6.52
C ARG A 164 -8.05 -4.31 8.04
N ARG A 165 -7.42 -3.29 8.63
CA ARG A 165 -7.37 -3.11 10.10
C ARG A 165 -8.75 -2.80 10.68
N LEU A 166 -9.50 -1.89 10.05
CA LEU A 166 -10.88 -1.57 10.43
C LEU A 166 -11.77 -2.82 10.42
N ALA A 167 -11.68 -3.65 9.38
CA ALA A 167 -12.44 -4.90 9.28
C ALA A 167 -12.07 -5.94 10.35
N LYS A 168 -10.88 -5.85 10.96
CA LYS A 168 -10.38 -6.75 12.02
C LYS A 168 -10.43 -6.11 13.41
N ALA A 169 -10.85 -4.85 13.52
CA ALA A 169 -10.89 -4.16 14.79
C ALA A 169 -11.94 -4.77 15.72
N THR A 170 -11.65 -4.78 17.01
CA THR A 170 -12.51 -5.35 18.04
C THR A 170 -13.49 -4.31 18.59
N SER A 171 -14.56 -4.77 19.25
CA SER A 171 -15.45 -3.90 20.05
C SER A 171 -14.64 -3.03 21.01
N GLY A 172 -15.07 -1.78 21.19
CA GLY A 172 -14.38 -0.76 21.98
C GLY A 172 -13.19 -0.08 21.29
N ALA A 173 -12.74 -0.56 20.13
CA ALA A 173 -11.66 0.10 19.40
C ALA A 173 -12.09 1.48 18.91
N VAL A 174 -11.19 2.46 19.00
CA VAL A 174 -11.37 3.81 18.46
C VAL A 174 -10.75 3.86 17.07
N VAL A 175 -11.55 4.14 16.05
CA VAL A 175 -11.11 4.15 14.65
C VAL A 175 -11.73 5.31 13.90
N GLN A 176 -11.08 5.80 12.87
CA GLN A 176 -11.63 6.81 11.98
C GLN A 176 -12.28 6.14 10.77
N ALA A 177 -13.53 6.49 10.46
CA ALA A 177 -14.20 6.03 9.26
C ALA A 177 -13.46 6.48 7.98
N PRO A 178 -13.54 5.71 6.88
CA PRO A 178 -12.97 6.15 5.60
C PRO A 178 -13.46 7.56 5.23
N SER A 179 -12.57 8.40 4.73
CA SER A 179 -12.90 9.78 4.32
C SER A 179 -13.14 9.93 2.82
N ASN A 180 -12.70 8.95 2.02
CA ASN A 180 -12.93 8.93 0.58
C ASN A 180 -14.33 8.33 0.30
N ASP A 181 -15.08 8.96 -0.61
CA ASP A 181 -16.46 8.58 -0.91
C ASP A 181 -16.62 7.11 -1.33
N ASP A 182 -15.74 6.60 -2.21
CA ASP A 182 -15.82 5.21 -2.69
C ASP A 182 -15.56 4.21 -1.55
N GLU A 183 -14.52 4.46 -0.74
CA GLU A 183 -14.17 3.60 0.39
C GLU A 183 -15.20 3.69 1.51
N TYR A 184 -15.78 4.86 1.72
CA TYR A 184 -16.83 5.08 2.69
C TYR A 184 -18.13 4.39 2.26
N ALA A 185 -18.49 4.43 0.98
CA ALA A 185 -19.63 3.68 0.44
C ALA A 185 -19.45 2.17 0.66
N LEU A 186 -18.27 1.62 0.34
CA LEU A 186 -17.94 0.21 0.61
C LEU A 186 -18.00 -0.12 2.11
N PHE A 187 -17.54 0.79 2.97
CA PHE A 187 -17.65 0.64 4.41
C PHE A 187 -19.11 0.59 4.88
N GLN A 188 -19.99 1.46 4.38
CA GLN A 188 -21.42 1.43 4.70
C GLN A 188 -22.11 0.12 4.29
N GLU A 189 -21.63 -0.53 3.21
CA GLU A 189 -22.14 -1.83 2.76
C GLU A 189 -21.66 -3.02 3.62
N SER A 190 -20.56 -2.84 4.36
CA SER A 190 -20.01 -3.88 5.24
C SER A 190 -20.92 -4.20 6.42
N ALA A 191 -20.71 -5.35 7.08
CA ALA A 191 -21.45 -5.70 8.29
C ALA A 191 -21.29 -4.64 9.40
N LEU A 192 -20.07 -4.12 9.57
CA LEU A 192 -19.77 -3.10 10.56
C LEU A 192 -20.45 -1.76 10.23
N GLY A 193 -20.38 -1.30 8.98
CA GLY A 193 -21.05 -0.07 8.55
C GLY A 193 -22.57 -0.15 8.72
N LYS A 194 -23.17 -1.29 8.38
CA LYS A 194 -24.60 -1.55 8.62
C LYS A 194 -24.97 -1.53 10.11
N GLN A 195 -24.11 -2.07 10.97
CA GLN A 195 -24.31 -2.08 12.43
C GLN A 195 -24.22 -0.66 13.02
N LEU A 196 -23.28 0.15 12.56
CA LEU A 196 -23.09 1.54 13.01
C LEU A 196 -24.18 2.49 12.46
N GLY A 197 -24.77 2.14 11.33
CA GLY A 197 -25.87 2.88 10.71
C GLY A 197 -25.43 4.19 10.04
N ALA A 198 -26.42 4.92 9.52
CA ALA A 198 -26.21 6.14 8.73
C ALA A 198 -25.71 7.37 9.50
N ALA A 199 -25.51 7.26 10.83
CA ALA A 199 -25.08 8.37 11.68
C ALA A 199 -23.58 8.67 11.56
N VAL A 200 -22.76 7.66 11.22
CA VAL A 200 -21.32 7.82 11.06
C VAL A 200 -21.04 8.66 9.82
N LYS A 201 -20.20 9.69 9.91
CA LYS A 201 -19.79 10.51 8.76
C LYS A 201 -18.43 10.08 8.21
N PRO A 202 -18.13 10.37 6.92
CA PRO A 202 -16.79 10.15 6.38
C PRO A 202 -15.72 10.86 7.23
N GLY A 203 -14.63 10.15 7.58
CA GLY A 203 -13.55 10.70 8.40
C GLY A 203 -13.89 10.92 9.88
N GLU A 204 -15.07 10.51 10.35
CA GLU A 204 -15.44 10.64 11.76
C GLU A 204 -14.74 9.59 12.61
N TRP A 205 -14.31 10.00 13.82
CA TRP A 205 -13.82 9.08 14.83
C TRP A 205 -15.00 8.37 15.50
N ILE A 206 -14.97 7.05 15.49
CA ILE A 206 -16.02 6.19 16.05
C ILE A 206 -15.41 5.20 17.03
N THR A 207 -16.19 4.84 18.04
CA THR A 207 -15.91 3.70 18.91
C THR A 207 -16.74 2.52 18.43
N LEU A 208 -16.10 1.39 18.16
CA LEU A 208 -16.81 0.23 17.66
C LEU A 208 -17.71 -0.39 18.74
N PRO A 209 -18.94 -0.79 18.40
CA PRO A 209 -19.88 -1.43 19.32
C PRO A 209 -19.41 -2.81 19.76
#